data_AF-A0A1M5JI85-F1
#
_entry.id   AF-A0A1M5JI85-F1
#
_cell.length_a   1.000
_cell.length_b   1.000
_cell.length_c   1.000
_cell.angle_alpha   90.00
_cell.angle_beta   90.00
_cell.angle_gamma   90.00
#
_symmetry.space_group_name_H-M   'P 1'
#
loop_
_entity.id
_entity.type
_entity.pdbx_description
1 polymer ?
#
loop_
_entity_poly.entity_id
_entity_poly.type
_entity_poly.pdbx_seq_one_letter_code
_entity_poly.pdbx_strand_id
1 'polypeptide(L)'
;MGDDTTEEIMDVFPVFKKYPSKNVAIHAHIGKQLYEGGVHLEAFQACVDQTKLKLYYNGDISQVPKFHEMQARFPTVDHWMIGR
;
A
#
# COMPACT_ATOMS: atom_id res chain seq x y z
N MET A 1 12.83 -6.83 -13.12
CA MET A 1 13.55 -6.79 -11.83
C MET A 1 13.10 -5.53 -11.15
N GLY A 2 12.68 -5.65 -9.90
CA GLY A 2 11.76 -4.76 -9.19
C GLY A 2 10.79 -5.69 -8.49
N ASP A 3 10.86 -5.76 -7.16
CA ASP A 3 10.27 -6.72 -6.20
C ASP A 3 11.31 -7.21 -5.17
N ASP A 4 12.43 -6.51 -4.99
CA ASP A 4 13.50 -6.99 -4.10
C ASP A 4 13.43 -6.32 -2.73
N THR A 5 13.00 -5.05 -2.67
CA THR A 5 12.91 -4.29 -1.42
C THR A 5 11.68 -3.38 -1.38
N THR A 6 11.29 -2.97 -0.17
CA THR A 6 10.12 -2.10 0.06
C THR A 6 10.31 -0.66 -0.40
N GLU A 7 11.56 -0.24 -0.61
CA GLU A 7 11.91 1.15 -0.93
C GLU A 7 11.68 1.47 -2.40
N GLU A 8 11.66 0.47 -3.29
CA GLU A 8 11.55 0.67 -4.75
C GLU A 8 10.27 1.41 -5.16
N ILE A 9 9.17 1.26 -4.40
CA ILE A 9 7.91 1.95 -4.66
C ILE A 9 8.05 3.48 -4.63
N MET A 10 9.02 3.99 -3.86
CA MET A 10 9.29 5.42 -3.74
C MET A 10 9.81 6.01 -5.06
N ASP A 11 10.58 5.23 -5.82
CA ASP A 11 11.10 5.61 -7.13
C ASP A 11 10.02 5.55 -8.23
N VAL A 12 8.92 4.83 -7.98
CA VAL A 12 7.80 4.73 -8.93
C VAL A 12 6.86 5.95 -8.83
N PHE A 13 6.69 6.56 -7.66
CA PHE A 13 5.79 7.72 -7.50
C PHE A 13 6.08 8.89 -8.46
N PRO A 14 7.34 9.30 -8.72
CA PRO A 14 7.66 10.31 -9.72
C PRO A 14 7.19 9.95 -11.15
N VAL A 15 7.13 8.65 -11.49
CA VAL A 15 6.64 8.20 -12.80
C VAL A 15 5.14 8.44 -12.92
N PHE A 16 4.37 8.11 -11.88
CA PHE A 16 2.92 8.33 -11.89
C PHE A 16 2.52 9.80 -12.04
N LYS A 17 3.35 10.75 -11.56
CA LYS A 17 3.12 12.19 -11.77
C LYS A 17 3.12 12.62 -13.24
N LYS A 18 3.70 11.81 -14.15
CA LYS A 18 3.72 12.10 -15.59
C LYS A 18 2.42 11.75 -16.30
N TYR A 19 1.52 11.03 -15.63
CA TYR A 19 0.24 10.57 -16.18
C TYR A 19 -0.91 11.17 -15.38
N PRO A 20 -2.12 11.32 -15.96
CA PRO A 20 -3.30 11.84 -15.26
C PRO A 20 -3.89 10.82 -14.25
N SER A 21 -3.04 10.02 -13.61
CA SER A 21 -3.42 9.03 -12.61
C SER A 21 -3.86 9.72 -11.33
N LYS A 22 -5.12 9.52 -10.94
CA LYS A 22 -5.70 10.16 -9.74
C LYS A 22 -5.42 9.37 -8.47
N ASN A 23 -5.32 8.04 -8.58
CA ASN A 23 -5.33 7.11 -7.47
C ASN A 23 -4.32 5.97 -7.72
N VAL A 24 -3.75 5.41 -6.65
CA VAL A 24 -2.86 4.25 -6.68
C VAL A 24 -3.30 3.24 -5.63
N ALA A 25 -3.48 1.98 -6.01
CA ALA A 25 -3.66 0.89 -5.06
C ALA A 25 -2.31 0.21 -4.79
N ILE A 26 -1.99 0.02 -3.51
CA ILE A 26 -0.73 -0.59 -3.08
C ILE A 26 -1.09 -1.86 -2.33
N HIS A 27 -0.66 -3.00 -2.89
CA HIS A 27 -0.64 -4.26 -2.16
C HIS A 27 0.59 -4.23 -1.24
N ALA A 28 0.39 -4.28 0.08
CA ALA A 28 1.48 -4.14 1.05
C ALA A 28 2.38 -5.39 1.16
N HIS A 29 2.54 -6.16 0.09
CA HIS A 29 3.45 -7.29 -0.01
C HIS A 29 4.47 -7.01 -1.13
N ILE A 30 5.70 -7.48 -0.95
CA ILE A 30 6.71 -7.46 -2.02
C ILE A 30 6.36 -8.55 -3.04
N GLY A 31 6.49 -8.29 -4.35
CA GLY A 31 6.11 -9.26 -5.38
C GLY A 31 6.84 -10.61 -5.27
N LYS A 32 8.08 -10.63 -4.76
CA LYS A 32 8.85 -11.86 -4.48
C LYS A 32 8.27 -12.72 -3.36
N GLN A 33 7.47 -12.17 -2.45
CA GLN A 33 6.91 -12.93 -1.34
C GLN A 33 5.74 -13.84 -1.75
N LEU A 34 5.15 -13.68 -2.94
CA LEU A 34 3.86 -14.31 -3.27
C LEU A 34 2.84 -14.07 -2.13
N TYR A 35 2.61 -15.09 -1.28
CA TYR A 35 1.77 -15.06 -0.09
C TYR A 35 2.49 -15.47 1.20
N GLU A 36 3.81 -15.68 1.16
CA GLU A 36 4.61 -16.05 2.31
C GLU A 36 5.17 -14.81 3.02
N GLY A 37 4.82 -14.67 4.30
CA GLY A 37 5.14 -13.49 5.11
C GLY A 37 4.00 -12.48 5.18
N GLY A 38 4.04 -11.61 6.19
CA GLY A 38 3.00 -10.61 6.43
C GLY A 38 3.18 -9.33 5.61
N VAL A 39 2.13 -8.51 5.60
CA VAL A 39 2.14 -7.14 5.07
C VAL A 39 3.26 -6.26 5.66
N HIS A 40 3.90 -5.48 4.81
CA HIS A 40 4.90 -4.46 5.18
C HIS A 40 4.23 -3.13 5.50
N LEU A 41 3.60 -3.06 6.67
CA LEU A 41 2.82 -1.89 7.08
C LEU A 41 3.67 -0.62 7.25
N GLU A 42 4.95 -0.75 7.61
CA GLU A 42 5.88 0.41 7.69
C GLU A 42 6.19 0.98 6.30
N ALA A 43 6.36 0.11 5.31
CA ALA A 43 6.57 0.53 3.92
C ALA A 43 5.34 1.25 3.36
N PHE A 44 4.15 0.75 3.68
CA PHE A 44 2.91 1.43 3.31
C PHE A 44 2.75 2.78 4.04
N GLN A 45 3.13 2.88 5.32
CA GLN A 45 3.15 4.17 6.03
C GLN A 45 4.07 5.18 5.33
N ALA A 46 5.28 4.74 4.95
CA ALA A 46 6.22 5.58 4.22
C ALA A 46 5.64 6.10 2.90
N CYS A 47 4.80 5.31 2.22
CA CYS A 47 4.07 5.74 1.03
C CYS A 47 3.04 6.83 1.36
N VAL A 48 2.23 6.62 2.39
CA VAL A 48 1.21 7.58 2.85
C VAL A 48 1.82 8.94 3.17
N ASP A 49 2.99 8.95 3.82
CA ASP A 49 3.63 10.19 4.28
C ASP A 49 4.29 10.99 3.14
N GLN A 50 4.68 10.32 2.05
CA GLN A 50 5.54 10.90 1.01
C GLN A 50 4.81 11.22 -0.30
N THR A 51 3.55 10.82 -0.44
CA THR A 51 2.76 11.09 -1.65
C THR A 51 1.47 11.84 -1.35
N LYS A 52 1.05 12.68 -2.30
CA LYS A 52 -0.25 13.33 -2.31
C LYS A 52 -1.29 12.56 -3.12
N LEU A 53 -0.88 11.47 -3.78
CA LEU A 53 -1.79 10.61 -4.53
C LEU A 53 -2.75 9.95 -3.55
N LYS A 54 -4.01 9.78 -3.97
CA LYS A 54 -4.96 9.01 -3.16
C LYS A 54 -4.52 7.54 -3.18
N LEU A 55 -4.19 7.02 -2.01
CA LEU A 55 -3.76 5.63 -1.84
C LEU A 55 -4.92 4.74 -1.42
N TYR A 56 -4.97 3.55 -2.00
CA TYR A 56 -5.87 2.48 -1.60
C TYR A 56 -5.02 1.41 -0.93
N TYR A 57 -5.32 1.11 0.33
CA TYR A 57 -4.64 0.02 1.03
C TYR A 57 -5.21 -1.33 0.58
N ASN A 58 -4.34 -2.27 0.27
CA ASN A 58 -4.66 -3.66 -0.04
C ASN A 58 -3.69 -4.58 0.71
N GLY A 59 -4.20 -5.47 1.57
CA GLY A 59 -3.38 -6.46 2.26
C GLY A 59 -4.01 -6.99 3.55
N ASP A 60 -4.15 -8.31 3.65
CA ASP A 60 -4.52 -9.05 4.87
C ASP A 60 -5.71 -8.51 5.70
N ILE A 61 -6.74 -7.95 5.06
CA ILE A 61 -8.00 -7.57 5.72
C ILE A 61 -8.99 -8.75 5.64
N SER A 62 -8.81 -9.66 6.60
CA SER A 62 -9.63 -10.83 6.92
C SER A 62 -11.05 -10.63 7.43
N GLN A 63 -11.15 -9.67 8.31
CA GLN A 63 -12.15 -9.64 9.38
C GLN A 63 -12.35 -8.20 9.85
N VAL A 64 -13.54 -7.92 10.37
CA VAL A 64 -13.92 -6.58 10.84
C VAL A 64 -12.93 -6.01 11.87
N PRO A 65 -12.44 -6.77 12.88
CA PRO A 65 -11.44 -6.23 13.80
C PRO A 65 -10.14 -5.78 13.11
N LYS A 66 -9.69 -6.52 12.10
CA LYS A 66 -8.48 -6.20 11.34
C LYS A 66 -8.67 -4.95 10.50
N PHE A 67 -9.85 -4.77 9.91
CA PHE A 67 -10.21 -3.54 9.22
C PHE A 67 -10.10 -2.32 10.14
N HIS A 68 -10.66 -2.38 11.35
CA HIS A 68 -10.56 -1.29 12.31
C HIS A 68 -9.13 -1.02 12.79
N GLU A 69 -8.31 -2.06 12.97
CA GLU A 69 -6.88 -1.92 13.25
C GLU A 69 -6.17 -1.12 12.16
N MET A 70 -6.44 -1.43 10.88
CA MET A 70 -5.84 -0.71 9.76
C MET A 70 -6.37 0.72 9.64
N GLN A 71 -7.66 0.96 9.89
CA GLN A 71 -8.20 2.32 9.94
C GLN A 71 -7.56 3.18 11.03
N ALA A 72 -7.35 2.61 12.22
CA ALA A 72 -6.67 3.30 13.31
C ALA A 72 -5.20 3.60 12.98
N ARG A 73 -4.53 2.67 12.30
CA ARG A 73 -3.14 2.83 11.89
C ARG A 73 -2.97 3.84 10.75
N PHE A 74 -3.87 3.84 9.76
CA PHE A 74 -3.81 4.70 8.59
C PHE A 74 -5.04 5.63 8.53
N PRO A 75 -5.15 6.60 9.47
CA PRO A 75 -6.37 7.42 9.59
C PRO A 75 -6.63 8.33 8.40
N THR A 76 -5.63 8.57 7.54
CA THR A 76 -5.74 9.36 6.30
C THR A 76 -6.16 8.53 5.08
N VAL A 77 -6.18 7.20 5.23
CA VAL A 77 -6.63 6.26 4.19
C VAL A 77 -8.13 6.02 4.34
N ASP A 78 -8.87 6.46 3.33
CA ASP A 78 -10.32 6.37 3.22
C ASP A 78 -10.76 5.37 2.14
N HIS A 79 -9.82 4.79 1.39
CA HIS A 79 -10.08 3.79 0.36
C HIS A 79 -9.36 2.47 0.65
N TRP A 80 -10.12 1.39 0.59
CA TRP A 80 -9.68 0.06 0.96
C TRP A 80 -10.04 -0.90 -0.17
N MET A 81 -9.09 -1.72 -0.58
CA MET A 81 -9.31 -2.79 -1.55
C MET A 81 -9.19 -4.10 -0.80
N ILE A 82 -10.28 -4.86 -0.70
CA ILE A 82 -10.33 -6.13 0.01
C ILE A 82 -10.31 -7.25 -1.03
N GLY A 83 -9.42 -8.22 -0.83
CA GLY A 83 -9.23 -9.34 -1.74
C GLY A 83 -9.86 -10.62 -1.18
N ARG A 84 -8.99 -11.59 -0.86
CA ARG A 84 -9.35 -12.89 -0.27
C ARG A 84 -9.85 -12.77 1.16
#